data_AF-A0AAW2WWX1-F1
#
_entry.id   AF-A0AAW2WWX1-F1
#
_cell.length_a   1.000
_cell.length_b   1.000
_cell.length_c   1.000
_cell.angle_alpha   90.00
_cell.angle_beta   90.00
_cell.angle_gamma   90.00
#
_symmetry.space_group_name_H-M   'P 1'
#
loop_
_entity.id
_entity.type
_entity.pdbx_description
1 polymer ?
#
loop_
_entity_poly.entity_id
_entity_poly.type
_entity_poly.pdbx_seq_one_letter_code
_entity_poly.pdbx_strand_id
1 'polypeptide(L)' 'MSVGHLTLKPKVGYGYVYLMKCKSEAFEKFKEFRLEVENQIDRKIKTLLSDRGAEYLSGEFLNYLKENGILSQWTPLGTQ' A
#
# COMPACT_ATOMS: atom_id res chain seq x y z
N MET A 1 15.76 10.88 6.96
CA MET A 1 14.62 10.63 6.04
C MET A 1 14.24 9.17 6.18
N SER A 2 13.04 8.86 6.67
CA SER A 2 12.58 7.48 6.86
C SER A 2 11.94 7.01 5.55
N VAL A 3 12.57 6.03 4.91
CA VAL A 3 12.02 5.33 3.74
C VAL A 3 11.00 4.31 4.24
N GLY A 4 9.73 4.52 3.92
CA GLY A 4 8.69 3.51 4.11
C GLY A 4 8.76 2.49 2.97
N HIS A 5 8.75 1.20 3.29
CA HIS A 5 8.86 0.12 2.30
C HIS A 5 7.53 -0.63 2.20
N LEU A 6 6.87 -0.56 1.03
CA LEU A 6 5.64 -1.31 0.75
C LEU A 6 5.95 -2.46 -0.23
N THR A 7 5.77 -3.71 0.21
CA THR A 7 5.96 -4.90 -0.63
C THR A 7 4.62 -5.53 -0.99
N LEU A 8 4.35 -5.67 -2.29
CA LEU A 8 3.27 -6.51 -2.83
C LEU A 8 3.90 -7.70 -3.54
N LYS A 9 3.41 -8.92 -3.31
CA LYS A 9 3.93 -10.16 -3.95
C LYS A 9 2.94 -10.72 -4.98
N PRO A 10 3.14 -10.48 -6.28
CA PRO A 10 2.49 -11.24 -7.35
C PRO A 10 3.32 -12.46 -7.78
N LYS A 11 2.67 -13.44 -8.42
CA LYS A 11 3.27 -14.70 -8.92
C LYS A 11 4.26 -14.51 -10.09
N VAL A 12 4.35 -13.28 -10.61
CA VAL A 12 5.49 -12.69 -11.34
C VAL A 12 5.72 -11.33 -10.68
N GLY A 13 6.88 -11.11 -10.06
CA GLY A 13 7.08 -9.99 -9.13
C GLY A 13 7.39 -8.68 -9.84
N TYR A 14 6.44 -7.75 -9.85
CA TYR A 14 6.68 -6.34 -10.18
C TYR A 14 6.88 -5.56 -8.88
N GLY A 15 7.94 -4.76 -8.81
CA GLY A 15 8.23 -3.88 -7.68
C GLY A 15 8.02 -2.42 -8.08
N TYR A 16 7.34 -1.66 -7.24
CA TYR A 16 7.15 -0.22 -7.40
C TYR A 16 7.86 0.51 -6.25
N VAL A 17 8.54 1.61 -6.55
CA VAL A 17 9.24 2.42 -5.55
C VAL A 17 8.80 3.87 -5.71
N TYR A 18 8.24 4.44 -4.64
CA TYR A 18 7.90 5.85 -4.57
C TYR A 18 8.81 6.55 -3.55
N LEU A 19 9.46 7.63 -3.97
CA LEU A 19 10.21 8.49 -3.08
C LEU A 19 9.25 9.51 -2.45
N MET A 20 9.21 9.54 -1.13
CA MET A 20 8.40 10.46 -0.34
C MET A 20 9.30 11.35 0.51
N LYS A 21 8.96 12.63 0.64
CA LYS A 21 9.70 13.54 1.54
C LYS A 21 9.28 13.34 3.00
N CYS A 22 7.99 13.06 3.22
CA CYS A 22 7.39 12.90 4.53
C CYS A 22 6.44 11.69 4.55
N LYS A 23 6.28 11.04 5.71
CA LYS A 23 5.36 9.90 5.88
C LYS A 23 3.89 10.23 5.59
N SER A 24 3.49 11.49 5.74
CA SER A 24 2.14 11.97 5.43
C SER A 24 1.80 11.87 3.94
N GLU A 25 2.79 11.76 3.05
CA GLU A 25 2.56 11.61 1.61
C GLU A 25 2.12 10.19 1.22
N ALA A 26 2.24 9.21 2.14
CA ALA A 26 1.97 7.80 1.86
C ALA A 26 0.56 7.55 1.34
N PHE A 27 -0.43 8.28 1.85
CA PHE A 27 -1.81 8.08 1.43
C PHE A 27 -2.06 8.55 -0.01
N GLU A 28 -1.60 9.76 -0.36
CA GLU A 28 -1.73 10.28 -1.72
C GLU A 28 -0.94 9.44 -2.73
N LYS A 29 0.27 9.01 -2.35
CA LYS A 29 1.05 8.08 -3.19
C LYS A 29 0.40 6.72 -3.37
N PHE A 30 -0.31 6.22 -2.36
CA PHE A 30 -1.08 5.00 -2.52
C PHE A 30 -2.24 5.15 -3.50
N LYS A 31 -2.95 6.29 -3.50
CA LYS A 31 -4.01 6.57 -4.47
C LYS A 31 -3.47 6.61 -5.91
N GLU A 32 -2.36 7.33 -6.13
CA GLU A 32 -1.65 7.38 -7.41
C GLU A 32 -1.26 5.97 -7.88
N PHE A 33 -0.58 5.22 -7.01
CA PHE A 33 -0.13 3.86 -7.26
C PHE A 33 -1.27 2.94 -7.68
N ARG A 34 -2.39 2.98 -6.96
CA ARG A 34 -3.53 2.14 -7.29
C ARG A 34 -4.09 2.44 -8.68
N LEU A 35 -4.34 3.70 -9.00
CA LEU A 35 -4.85 4.07 -10.32
C LEU A 35 -3.91 3.62 -11.43
N GLU A 36 -2.61 3.85 -11.24
CA GLU A 36 -1.58 3.46 -12.20
C GLU A 36 -1.56 1.94 -12.43
N VAL A 37 -1.48 1.15 -11.35
CA VAL A 37 -1.41 -0.30 -11.46
C VAL A 37 -2.70 -0.87 -12.02
N GLU A 38 -3.86 -0.48 -11.48
CA GLU A 38 -5.14 -1.02 -11.95
C GLU A 38 -5.37 -0.73 -13.43
N ASN A 39 -4.95 0.43 -13.94
CA ASN A 39 -4.99 0.75 -15.36
C ASN A 39 -3.98 -0.05 -16.20
N GLN A 40 -2.77 -0.28 -15.69
CA GLN A 40 -1.72 -1.02 -16.42
C GLN A 40 -2.06 -2.52 -16.57
N ILE A 41 -2.63 -3.13 -15.53
CA ILE A 41 -2.88 -4.58 -15.49
C ILE A 41 -4.34 -4.96 -15.72
N ASP A 42 -5.24 -3.97 -15.85
CA ASP A 42 -6.70 -4.10 -15.96
C ASP A 42 -7.30 -4.99 -14.86
N ARG A 43 -6.78 -4.85 -13.64
CA ARG A 43 -7.23 -5.63 -12.45
C ARG A 43 -7.16 -4.78 -11.20
N LYS A 44 -8.17 -4.93 -10.36
CA LYS A 44 -8.25 -4.25 -9.07
C LYS A 44 -7.28 -4.83 -8.03
N ILE A 45 -6.73 -3.94 -7.20
CA ILE A 45 -5.99 -4.32 -5.99
C ILE A 45 -7.00 -4.88 -4.99
N LYS A 46 -6.71 -6.06 -4.42
CA LYS A 46 -7.61 -6.74 -3.46
C LYS A 46 -7.12 -6.64 -2.02
N THR A 47 -5.82 -6.52 -1.82
CA THR A 47 -5.21 -6.60 -0.50
C THR A 47 -4.02 -5.67 -0.41
N LEU A 48 -3.97 -4.88 0.66
CA LEU A 48 -2.79 -4.12 1.07
C LEU A 48 -2.12 -4.88 2.21
N LEU A 49 -0.89 -5.35 2.00
CA LEU A 49 -0.06 -5.93 3.07
C LEU A 49 0.92 -4.87 3.54
N SER A 50 0.85 -4.50 4.82
CA SER A 50 1.78 -3.55 5.42
C SER A 50 2.40 -4.09 6.70
N ASP A 51 3.54 -3.53 7.08
CA ASP A 51 4.34 -3.88 8.25
C ASP A 51 3.86 -3.20 9.54
N ARG A 52 2.62 -2.68 9.55
CA ARG A 52 2.05 -1.85 10.63
C ARG A 52 2.70 -0.47 10.78
N GLY A 53 3.36 0.05 9.75
CA GLY A 53 3.75 1.46 9.71
C GLY A 53 2.55 2.39 9.99
N ALA A 54 2.73 3.34 10.91
CA ALA A 54 1.67 4.28 11.32
C ALA A 54 1.09 5.10 10.16
N GLU A 55 1.89 5.30 9.10
CA GLU A 55 1.49 5.90 7.83
C GLU A 55 0.30 5.20 7.13
N TYR A 56 0.07 3.91 7.40
CA TYR A 56 -1.01 3.11 6.81
C TYR A 56 -2.21 2.93 7.75
N LEU A 57 -2.18 3.56 8.92
CA LEU A 57 -3.16 3.38 10.00
C LEU A 57 -4.07 4.61 10.22
N SER A 58 -3.94 5.66 9.39
CA SER A 58 -4.84 6.81 9.52
C SER A 58 -6.29 6.41 9.18
N GLY A 59 -7.26 7.00 9.89
CA GLY A 59 -8.68 6.69 9.67
C GLY A 59 -9.15 6.98 8.24
N GLU A 60 -8.62 8.05 7.64
CA GLU A 60 -8.88 8.39 6.23
C GLU A 60 -8.38 7.30 5.27
N PHE A 61 -7.18 6.79 5.51
CA PHE A 61 -6.60 5.72 4.70
C PHE A 61 -7.45 4.44 4.82
N LEU A 62 -7.77 4.02 6.04
CA LEU A 62 -8.57 2.82 6.27
C LEU A 62 -9.98 2.93 5.65
N ASN A 63 -10.60 4.10 5.73
CA ASN A 63 -11.89 4.37 5.07
C ASN A 63 -11.78 4.25 3.55
N TYR A 64 -10.74 4.83 2.96
CA TYR A 64 -10.48 4.71 1.52
C TYR A 64 -10.29 3.25 1.10
N LEU A 65 -9.55 2.44 1.86
CA LEU A 65 -9.39 1.01 1.56
C LEU A 65 -10.75 0.30 1.57
N LYS A 66 -11.57 0.57 2.59
CA LYS A 66 -12.91 -0.01 2.74
C LYS A 66 -13.84 0.37 1.58
N GLU A 67 -13.91 1.65 1.23
CA GLU A 67 -14.73 2.16 0.13
C GLU A 67 -14.36 1.53 -1.22
N ASN A 68 -13.09 1.14 -1.35
CA ASN A 68 -12.56 0.54 -2.56
C ASN A 68 -12.48 -0.98 -2.53
N GLY A 69 -12.98 -1.61 -1.47
CA GLY A 69 -13.00 -3.07 -1.31
C GLY A 69 -11.62 -3.70 -1.14
N ILE A 70 -10.63 -2.93 -0.68
CA ILE A 70 -9.26 -3.38 -0.44
C ILE A 70 -9.15 -3.85 1.01
N LEU A 71 -8.79 -5.12 1.19
CA LEU A 71 -8.55 -5.69 2.52
C LEU A 71 -7.19 -5.22 3.05
N SER A 72 -7.17 -4.57 4.20
CA SER A 72 -5.92 -4.27 4.91
C SER A 72 -5.47 -5.50 5.70
N GLN A 73 -4.26 -5.98 5.42
CA GLN A 73 -3.60 -7.06 6.14
C GLN A 73 -2.29 -6.57 6.73
N TRP A 74 -1.95 -7.14 7.89
CA TRP A 74 -0.73 -6.83 8.62
C TRP A 74 0.09 -8.10 8.70
N THR A 75 1.38 -8.03 8.38
CA THR A 75 2.28 -9.12 8.73
C THR A 75 2.26 -9.30 10.26
N PRO A 76 2.09 -10.53 10.77
CA PRO A 76 2.35 -10.84 12.17
C PRO A 76 3.79 -10.45 12.51
N LEU A 77 4.01 -9.78 13.64
CA LEU A 77 5.36 -9.58 14.17
C LEU A 77 5.93 -10.96 14.54
N GLY A 78 6.89 -11.46 13.76
CA GLY A 78 7.62 -12.69 14.07
C GLY A 78 7.28 -13.87 13.17
N THR A 79 7.94 -13.96 12.02
CA THR A 79 8.41 -15.26 11.50
C THR A 79 9.77 -15.00 10.87
N GLN A 80 10.80 -15.05 11.72
CA GLN A 80 12.16 -15.42 11.31
C GLN A 80 12.25 -16.94 11.26
#